data_AF-A0AAP0RFM1-F1
#
_entry.id   AF-A0AAP0RFM1-F1
#
_cell.length_a   1.000
_cell.length_b   1.000
_cell.length_c   1.000
_cell.angle_alpha   90.00
_cell.angle_beta   90.00
_cell.angle_gamma   90.00
#
_symmetry.space_group_name_H-M   'P 1'
#
loop_
_entity.id
_entity.type
_entity.pdbx_description
1 polymer ?
#
loop_
_entity_poly.entity_id
_entity_poly.type
_entity_poly.pdbx_seq_one_letter_code
_entity_poly.pdbx_strand_id
1 'polypeptide(L)'
;MISASEAPASQYTGTLGQECSVTANYALVGFPPLIYKYNVSITPRVSKSVNRDVMNQLIHLYGKSDFHRRTAYDGKNNLYTAALLPFKEKKFVICNDGLSRKEIKFDVVIKFSFEVECCTPHQEVFGKKYMQSLNAVFRVGLSAK
;
A
#
# COMPACT_ATOMS: atom_id res chain seq x y z
N MET A 1 23.04 -5.29 26.33
CA MET A 1 22.00 -5.05 25.30
C MET A 1 22.50 -3.92 24.41
N ILE A 2 22.89 -4.22 23.18
CA ILE A 2 23.38 -3.19 22.25
C ILE A 2 22.17 -2.74 21.43
N SER A 3 21.64 -1.56 21.75
CA SER A 3 20.61 -0.89 20.96
C SER A 3 21.21 -0.53 19.60
N ALA A 4 20.53 -0.87 18.51
CA ALA A 4 20.97 -0.54 17.16
C ALA A 4 21.14 0.99 17.03
N SER A 5 22.36 1.46 16.79
CA SER A 5 22.66 2.88 16.56
C SER A 5 22.16 3.27 15.17
N GLU A 6 21.34 4.32 15.10
CA GLU A 6 20.92 4.99 13.87
C GLU A 6 22.15 5.41 13.05
N ALA A 7 22.08 5.28 11.73
CA ALA A 7 23.16 5.74 10.85
C ALA A 7 23.28 7.26 10.98
N PRO A 8 24.49 7.83 11.12
CA PRO A 8 24.65 9.28 11.26
C PRO A 8 24.12 9.96 9.99
N ALA A 9 23.23 10.94 10.17
CA ALA A 9 22.83 11.82 9.08
C ALA A 9 24.08 12.47 8.49
N SER A 10 24.26 12.40 7.16
CA SER A 10 25.37 13.08 6.49
C SER A 10 25.15 14.59 6.59
N GLN A 11 25.92 15.25 7.46
CA GLN A 11 25.77 16.68 7.75
C GLN A 11 26.47 17.59 6.73
N TYR A 12 27.17 17.01 5.76
CA TYR A 12 28.06 17.74 4.85
C TYR A 12 27.58 17.61 3.41
N THR A 13 27.32 18.76 2.79
CA THR A 13 27.18 18.91 1.35
C THR A 13 28.52 19.36 0.77
N GLY A 14 28.99 18.70 -0.29
CA GLY A 14 30.26 19.03 -0.93
C GLY A 14 30.24 20.46 -1.50
N THR A 15 31.23 21.27 -1.17
CA THR A 15 31.32 22.70 -1.55
C THR A 15 32.34 22.98 -2.66
N LEU A 16 33.16 21.97 -3.00
CA LEU A 16 34.19 22.09 -4.02
C LEU A 16 33.65 21.66 -5.39
N GLY A 17 34.02 22.40 -6.44
CA GLY A 17 33.67 22.09 -7.83
C GLY A 17 32.94 23.24 -8.52
N GLN A 18 32.77 23.11 -9.84
CA GLN A 18 31.94 24.01 -10.62
C GLN A 18 30.51 23.46 -10.67
N GLU A 19 29.52 24.33 -10.45
CA GLU A 19 28.12 23.95 -10.55
C GLU A 19 27.78 23.45 -11.96
N CYS A 20 27.13 22.30 -12.04
CA CYS A 20 26.63 21.75 -13.30
C CYS A 20 25.16 21.37 -13.15
N SER A 21 24.35 21.76 -14.13
CA SER A 21 22.95 21.36 -14.17
C SER A 21 22.86 19.91 -14.64
N VAL A 22 22.41 19.03 -13.76
CA VAL A 22 22.19 17.61 -14.07
C VAL A 22 20.70 17.33 -14.15
N THR A 23 20.29 16.55 -15.14
CA THR A 23 18.97 15.93 -15.14
C THR A 23 19.13 14.53 -14.57
N ALA A 24 18.30 14.18 -13.60
CA ALA A 24 18.29 12.85 -13.03
C ALA A 24 16.98 12.14 -13.34
N ASN A 25 16.98 10.81 -13.29
CA ASN A 25 15.79 9.98 -13.50
C ASN A 25 14.89 9.95 -12.24
N TYR A 26 14.69 11.11 -11.62
CA TYR A 26 13.82 11.29 -10.45
C TYR A 26 12.73 12.29 -10.81
N ALA A 27 11.49 11.91 -10.53
CA ALA A 27 10.34 12.78 -10.68
C ALA A 27 9.84 13.25 -9.32
N LEU A 28 9.44 14.51 -9.22
CA LEU A 28 8.72 15.00 -8.06
C LEU A 28 7.32 14.37 -8.05
N VAL A 29 6.95 13.76 -6.94
CA VAL A 29 5.63 13.13 -6.79
C VAL A 29 4.79 13.94 -5.81
N GLY A 30 3.61 14.38 -6.26
CA GLY A 30 2.58 14.94 -5.39
C GLY A 30 1.80 13.86 -4.66
N PHE A 31 1.43 14.12 -3.40
CA PHE A 31 0.80 13.13 -2.53
C PHE A 31 -0.55 13.60 -1.96
N PRO A 32 -1.47 12.66 -1.68
CA PRO A 32 -2.66 12.98 -0.90
C PRO A 32 -2.26 13.33 0.54
N PRO A 33 -2.99 14.25 1.19
CA PRO A 33 -2.68 14.67 2.56
C PRO A 33 -2.90 13.55 3.58
N LEU A 34 -3.80 12.61 3.32
CA LEU A 34 -4.09 11.46 4.19
C LEU A 34 -4.10 10.15 3.42
N ILE A 35 -3.57 9.10 4.06
CA ILE A 35 -3.61 7.71 3.60
C ILE A 35 -4.12 6.83 4.72
N TYR A 36 -5.11 5.99 4.44
CA TYR A 36 -5.67 5.05 5.40
C TYR A 36 -5.15 3.65 5.15
N LYS A 37 -4.69 2.98 6.21
CA LYS A 37 -4.20 1.61 6.19
C LYS A 37 -5.21 0.64 6.80
N TYR A 38 -5.41 -0.47 6.10
CA TYR A 38 -6.23 -1.60 6.54
C TYR A 38 -5.38 -2.88 6.56
N ASN A 39 -5.70 -3.75 7.51
CA ASN A 39 -5.21 -5.12 7.59
C ASN A 39 -6.18 -6.03 6.84
N VAL A 40 -5.65 -6.85 5.94
CA VAL A 40 -6.40 -7.83 5.16
C VAL A 40 -5.98 -9.23 5.61
N SER A 41 -6.96 -10.05 5.97
CA SER A 41 -6.76 -11.47 6.25
C SER A 41 -7.58 -12.28 5.26
N ILE A 42 -6.91 -13.15 4.50
CA ILE A 42 -7.54 -14.03 3.51
C ILE A 42 -7.39 -15.46 4.00
N THR A 43 -8.51 -16.18 4.08
CA THR A 43 -8.55 -17.61 4.40
C THR A 43 -9.19 -18.35 3.22
N PRO A 44 -8.61 -19.46 2.72
CA PRO A 44 -7.34 -20.09 3.14
C PRO A 44 -6.08 -19.31 2.72
N ARG A 45 -4.93 -19.62 3.35
CA ARG A 45 -3.63 -19.03 2.95
C ARG A 45 -3.22 -19.53 1.57
N VAL A 46 -3.12 -18.61 0.62
CA VAL A 46 -2.73 -18.89 -0.77
C VAL A 46 -1.54 -18.03 -1.21
N SER A 47 -1.11 -18.23 -2.45
CA SER A 47 0.00 -17.47 -3.04
C SER A 47 -0.37 -15.99 -3.20
N LYS A 48 0.65 -15.12 -3.27
CA LYS A 48 0.44 -13.67 -3.44
C LYS A 48 -0.30 -13.31 -4.73
N SER A 49 -0.13 -14.10 -5.80
CA SER A 49 -0.83 -13.88 -7.06
C SER A 49 -2.33 -14.09 -6.87
N VAL A 50 -2.72 -15.24 -6.31
CA VAL A 50 -4.13 -15.54 -6.05
C VAL A 50 -4.75 -14.54 -5.07
N ASN A 51 -4.00 -14.09 -4.05
CA ASN A 51 -4.48 -13.02 -3.16
C ASN A 51 -4.79 -11.72 -3.91
N ARG A 52 -3.99 -11.36 -4.91
CA ARG A 52 -4.24 -10.16 -5.74
C ARG A 52 -5.45 -10.37 -6.64
N ASP A 53 -5.62 -11.57 -7.21
CA ASP A 53 -6.77 -11.90 -8.05
C ASP A 53 -8.08 -11.86 -7.26
N VAL A 54 -8.08 -12.45 -6.04
CA VAL A 54 -9.23 -12.39 -5.12
C VAL A 54 -9.54 -10.96 -4.72
N MET A 55 -8.53 -10.15 -4.40
CA MET A 55 -8.73 -8.72 -4.08
C MET A 55 -9.24 -7.91 -5.28
N ASN A 56 -8.77 -8.22 -6.49
CA ASN A 56 -9.27 -7.58 -7.72
C ASN A 56 -10.73 -7.93 -7.97
N GLN A 57 -11.13 -9.19 -7.78
CA GLN A 57 -12.54 -9.60 -7.86
C GLN A 57 -13.39 -8.90 -6.79
N LEU A 58 -12.90 -8.81 -5.56
CA LEU A 58 -13.58 -8.09 -4.48
C LEU A 58 -13.78 -6.60 -4.80
N ILE A 59 -12.75 -5.93 -5.33
CA ILE A 59 -12.83 -4.54 -5.79
C ILE A 59 -13.76 -4.43 -7.01
N HIS A 60 -13.81 -5.42 -7.89
CA HIS A 60 -14.72 -5.41 -9.03
C HIS A 60 -16.19 -5.51 -8.60
N LEU A 61 -16.51 -6.40 -7.66
CA LEU A 61 -17.87 -6.64 -7.16
C LEU A 61 -18.36 -5.52 -6.23
N TYR A 62 -17.52 -5.08 -5.29
CA TYR A 62 -17.87 -4.13 -4.23
C TYR A 62 -17.29 -2.72 -4.44
N GLY A 63 -16.64 -2.46 -5.58
CA GLY A 63 -15.98 -1.18 -5.89
C GLY A 63 -16.88 -0.01 -6.23
N LYS A 64 -18.20 -0.22 -6.29
CA LYS A 64 -19.17 0.88 -6.39
C LYS A 64 -19.86 1.17 -5.06
N SER A 65 -19.93 0.18 -4.16
CA SER A 65 -20.62 0.30 -2.87
C SER A 65 -19.66 0.66 -1.74
N ASP A 66 -18.61 -0.13 -1.58
CA ASP A 66 -17.80 -0.18 -0.36
C ASP A 66 -16.35 0.26 -0.59
N PHE A 67 -15.82 0.07 -1.79
CA PHE A 67 -14.44 0.43 -2.13
C PHE A 67 -14.40 1.57 -3.13
N HIS A 68 -13.48 2.51 -2.95
CA HIS A 68 -13.19 3.54 -3.96
C HIS A 68 -12.16 3.01 -4.96
N ARG A 69 -12.20 3.45 -6.23
CA ARG A 69 -11.25 3.03 -7.30
C ARG A 69 -9.74 3.28 -7.03
N ARG A 70 -9.38 3.84 -5.88
CA ARG A 70 -8.01 4.21 -5.48
C ARG A 70 -7.55 3.42 -4.26
N THR A 71 -7.60 2.10 -4.34
CA THR A 71 -7.06 1.19 -3.32
C THR A 71 -5.81 0.49 -3.84
N ALA A 72 -4.76 0.42 -3.03
CA ALA A 72 -3.52 -0.27 -3.34
C ALA A 72 -3.28 -1.43 -2.37
N TYR A 73 -3.15 -2.63 -2.90
CA TYR A 73 -2.92 -3.85 -2.12
C TYR A 73 -1.55 -4.43 -2.43
N ASP A 74 -0.77 -4.72 -1.38
CA ASP A 74 0.60 -5.23 -1.52
C ASP A 74 0.65 -6.70 -2.01
N GLY A 75 -0.40 -7.49 -1.74
CA GLY A 75 -0.47 -8.94 -2.04
C GLY A 75 -0.33 -9.85 -0.80
N LYS A 76 -0.25 -9.25 0.39
CA LYS A 76 -0.15 -9.97 1.68
C LYS A 76 -1.30 -9.58 2.61
N ASN A 77 -1.08 -8.57 3.46
CA ASN A 77 -2.00 -8.24 4.54
C ASN A 77 -2.24 -6.73 4.64
N ASN A 78 -1.62 -5.93 3.77
CA ASN A 78 -1.68 -4.47 3.84
C ASN A 78 -2.46 -3.93 2.65
N LEU A 79 -3.51 -3.18 2.93
CA LEU A 79 -4.31 -2.43 1.97
C LEU A 79 -4.23 -0.94 2.33
N TYR A 80 -3.98 -0.11 1.33
CA TYR A 80 -3.89 1.34 1.45
C TYR A 80 -4.97 2.00 0.62
N THR A 81 -5.58 3.05 1.16
CA THR A 81 -6.69 3.75 0.50
C THR A 81 -6.54 5.25 0.69
N ALA A 82 -6.95 6.02 -0.32
CA ALA A 82 -6.91 7.49 -0.26
C ALA A 82 -8.11 8.10 0.51
N ALA A 83 -9.17 7.32 0.72
CA ALA A 83 -10.38 7.74 1.42
C ALA A 83 -10.78 6.68 2.42
N LEU A 84 -11.35 7.10 3.55
CA LEU A 84 -11.85 6.20 4.58
C LEU A 84 -12.99 5.34 4.00
N LEU A 85 -12.88 4.03 4.17
CA LEU A 85 -13.95 3.09 3.81
C LEU A 85 -15.15 3.27 4.75
N PRO A 86 -16.38 3.00 4.31
CA PRO A 86 -17.61 3.18 5.11
C PRO A 86 -17.75 2.16 6.26
N PHE A 87 -16.69 1.46 6.62
CA PHE A 87 -16.64 0.48 7.70
C PHE A 87 -15.27 0.44 8.37
N LYS A 88 -15.26 0.10 9.67
CA LYS A 88 -14.02 -0.18 10.42
C LYS A 88 -13.57 -1.63 10.28
N GLU A 89 -14.50 -2.56 10.16
CA GLU A 89 -14.23 -3.98 9.92
C GLU A 89 -15.37 -4.57 9.10
N LYS A 90 -15.05 -5.33 8.05
CA LYS A 90 -16.05 -6.03 7.23
C LYS A 90 -15.48 -7.35 6.71
N LYS A 91 -16.34 -8.37 6.68
CA LYS A 91 -16.04 -9.68 6.13
C LYS A 91 -16.72 -9.82 4.78
N PHE A 92 -15.99 -10.36 3.82
CA PHE A 92 -16.44 -10.62 2.46
C PHE A 92 -16.18 -12.08 2.14
N VAL A 93 -17.06 -12.68 1.36
CA VAL A 93 -16.88 -14.03 0.82
C VAL A 93 -16.80 -13.90 -0.69
N ILE A 94 -15.69 -14.36 -1.27
CA ILE A 94 -15.45 -14.33 -2.71
C ILE A 94 -15.28 -15.76 -3.21
N CYS A 95 -16.06 -16.15 -4.21
CA CYS A 95 -15.81 -17.38 -4.97
C CYS A 95 -14.84 -17.07 -6.12
N ASN A 96 -13.77 -17.84 -6.21
CA ASN A 96 -12.87 -17.74 -7.35
C ASN A 96 -13.30 -18.72 -8.44
N ASP A 97 -14.11 -18.24 -9.38
CA ASP A 97 -14.73 -19.06 -10.42
C ASP A 97 -13.77 -19.41 -11.58
N GLY A 98 -12.54 -18.88 -11.57
CA GLY A 98 -11.65 -18.89 -12.76
C GLY A 98 -10.37 -19.73 -12.69
N LEU A 99 -9.96 -20.27 -11.52
CA LEU A 99 -8.61 -20.84 -11.34
C LEU A 99 -8.56 -22.36 -11.12
N SER A 100 -9.69 -23.03 -10.87
CA SER A 100 -9.72 -24.48 -10.65
C SER A 100 -11.11 -25.06 -10.90
N ARG A 101 -11.20 -26.34 -11.31
CA ARG A 101 -12.47 -27.11 -11.50
C ARG A 101 -13.36 -27.21 -10.24
N LYS A 102 -12.95 -26.59 -9.13
CA LYS A 102 -13.63 -26.62 -7.84
C LYS A 102 -13.76 -25.17 -7.37
N GLU A 103 -14.98 -24.74 -7.09
CA GLU A 103 -15.26 -23.45 -6.46
C GLU A 103 -14.55 -23.40 -5.10
N ILE A 104 -13.57 -22.50 -4.98
CA ILE A 104 -12.92 -22.21 -3.70
C ILE A 104 -13.48 -20.89 -3.20
N LYS A 105 -14.08 -20.95 -2.00
CA LYS A 105 -14.56 -19.78 -1.26
C LYS A 105 -13.41 -19.19 -0.46
N PHE A 106 -13.23 -17.89 -0.59
CA PHE A 106 -12.25 -17.11 0.15
C PHE A 106 -12.96 -16.18 1.11
N ASP A 107 -12.65 -16.34 2.40
CA ASP A 107 -13.08 -15.42 3.44
C ASP A 107 -12.05 -14.30 3.55
N VAL A 108 -12.46 -13.09 3.18
CA VAL A 108 -11.63 -11.89 3.21
C VAL A 108 -12.13 -10.97 4.32
N VAL A 109 -11.29 -10.75 5.33
CA VAL A 109 -11.58 -9.84 6.43
C VAL A 109 -10.72 -8.60 6.27
N ILE A 110 -11.34 -7.42 6.21
CA ILE A 110 -10.66 -6.14 6.09
C ILE A 110 -10.95 -5.33 7.35
N LYS A 111 -9.89 -4.94 8.06
CA LYS A 111 -9.95 -4.23 9.33
C LYS A 111 -9.11 -2.95 9.29
N PHE A 112 -9.69 -1.84 9.71
CA PHE A 112 -8.99 -0.57 9.84
C PHE A 112 -7.83 -0.70 10.83
N SER A 113 -6.68 -0.16 10.45
CA SER A 113 -5.47 -0.17 11.29
C SER A 113 -5.15 1.23 11.80
N PHE A 114 -4.80 2.14 10.89
CA PHE A 114 -4.44 3.52 11.23
C PHE A 114 -4.50 4.41 9.99
N GLU A 115 -4.55 5.71 10.20
CA GLU A 115 -4.34 6.73 9.17
C GLU A 115 -2.94 7.32 9.28
N VAL A 116 -2.44 7.82 8.15
CA VAL A 116 -1.14 8.49 8.05
C VAL A 116 -1.36 9.81 7.35
N GLU A 117 -1.11 10.90 8.07
CA GLU A 117 -1.03 12.23 7.49
C GLU A 117 0.34 12.42 6.83
N CYS A 118 0.34 12.85 5.57
CA CYS A 118 1.54 13.12 4.78
C CYS A 118 2.33 14.33 5.33
N CYS A 119 1.65 15.23 6.07
CA CYS A 119 2.19 16.54 6.45
C CYS A 119 3.05 16.54 7.72
N THR A 120 3.40 15.40 8.30
CA THR A 120 4.38 15.31 9.40
C THR A 120 5.71 14.73 8.90
N PRO A 121 6.60 15.55 8.30
CA PRO A 121 7.91 15.11 7.80
C PRO A 121 8.93 14.80 8.90
N HIS A 122 8.59 14.95 10.20
CA HIS A 122 9.59 15.00 11.27
C HIS A 122 9.81 13.70 12.06
N GLN A 123 9.19 12.58 11.68
CA GLN A 123 9.40 11.30 12.37
C GLN A 123 9.82 10.21 11.37
N GLU A 124 11.03 9.67 11.53
CA GLU A 124 11.58 8.62 10.66
C GLU A 124 10.66 7.39 10.51
N VAL A 125 9.92 7.08 11.59
CA VAL A 125 8.96 5.98 11.64
C VAL A 125 7.81 6.21 10.66
N PHE A 126 7.38 7.47 10.50
CA PHE A 126 6.38 7.86 9.50
C PHE A 126 6.96 7.72 8.10
N GLY A 127 8.20 8.15 7.88
CA GLY A 127 8.90 7.93 6.61
C GLY A 127 8.92 6.46 6.19
N LYS A 128 9.28 5.53 7.09
CA LYS A 128 9.30 4.08 6.78
C LYS A 128 7.91 3.52 6.45
N LYS A 129 6.88 3.88 7.21
CA LYS A 129 5.50 3.41 6.98
C LYS A 129 4.87 4.03 5.73
N TYR A 130 5.14 5.31 5.49
CA TYR A 130 4.68 6.05 4.33
C TYR A 130 5.35 5.57 3.05
N MET A 131 6.66 5.31 3.06
CA MET A 131 7.37 4.73 1.91
C MET A 131 6.84 3.33 1.54
N GLN A 132 6.38 2.55 2.52
CA GLN A 132 5.74 1.26 2.23
C GLN A 132 4.38 1.41 1.54
N SER A 133 3.55 2.39 1.95
CA SER A 133 2.28 2.66 1.26
C SER A 133 2.53 3.18 -0.15
N LEU A 134 3.52 4.07 -0.34
CA LEU A 134 3.93 4.57 -1.65
C LEU A 134 4.36 3.44 -2.58
N ASN A 135 5.25 2.56 -2.12
CA ASN A 135 5.71 1.43 -2.92
C ASN A 135 4.55 0.53 -3.37
N ALA A 136 3.54 0.33 -2.53
CA ALA A 136 2.35 -0.42 -2.90
C ALA A 136 1.52 0.32 -3.97
N VAL A 137 1.27 1.61 -3.80
CA VAL A 137 0.50 2.43 -4.75
C VAL A 137 1.19 2.52 -6.11
N PHE A 138 2.49 2.84 -6.14
CA PHE A 138 3.24 2.95 -7.38
C PHE A 138 3.33 1.63 -8.13
N ARG A 139 3.50 0.50 -7.44
CA ARG A 139 3.51 -0.82 -8.08
C ARG A 139 2.18 -1.14 -8.73
N VAL A 140 1.06 -0.82 -8.09
CA VAL A 140 -0.28 -1.04 -8.65
C VAL A 140 -0.50 -0.11 -9.85
N GLY A 141 -0.12 1.17 -9.74
CA GLY A 141 -0.28 2.15 -10.82
C GLY A 141 0.61 1.91 -12.05
N LEU A 142 1.83 1.40 -11.85
CA LEU A 142 2.75 1.06 -12.94
C LEU A 142 2.34 -0.21 -13.71
N SER A 143 1.51 -1.07 -13.12
CA SER A 143 1.03 -2.31 -13.76
C SER A 143 -0.19 -2.10 -14.66
N ALA A 144 -0.75 -0.88 -14.74
CA ALA A 144 -1.97 -0.58 -15.49
C ALA A 144 -1.72 0.05 -16.88
N LYS A 145 -0.55 -0.21 -17.49
CA LYS A 145 -0.22 0.17 -18.87
C LYS A 145 -0.10 -1.06 -19.75
#